data_AF-A0A382D9R5-F1
#
_entry.id   AF-A0A382D9R5-F1
#
_cell.length_a   1.000
_cell.length_b   1.000
_cell.length_c   1.000
_cell.angle_alpha   90.00
_cell.angle_beta   90.00
_cell.angle_gamma   90.00
#
_symmetry.space_group_name_H-M   'P 1'
#
loop_
_entity.id
_entity.type
_entity.pdbx_description
1 polymer ?
#
loop_
_entity_poly.entity_id
_entity_poly.type
_entity_poly.pdbx_seq_one_letter_code
_entity_poly.pdbx_strand_id
1 'polypeptide(L)'
;MNDEDIYKILKWTAGIVLLFFFIQWTGITYANEVEEPSTVLVQDMNIDPGDYKGIESERIWLARMPEKFKNRVMRPYGRIELKAPYAAEDPSIVGISIKSAIEQGSDKHDIKTISIFVDKNPELMVGEFHFTTLAGRAELATRIRINENSFIRVIAETSDGKLYEQKSYIRARGACSAPPPANFEESIKQKGKMKVKVYSGGEYNEPNLVGLQIKHPQITGMQPIRIGGLGIPPAYYIDSFRVTYNGELVLKAKTGFSISMDPAFRFYFVPKSAGVLKIEATDTKGNIYTHEEKVSL
;
A
#
# COMPACT_ATOMS: atom_id res chain seq x y z
N MET A 1 31.21 37.93 -58.34
CA MET A 1 29.81 37.78 -57.93
C MET A 1 29.18 39.14 -58.14
N ASN A 2 28.33 39.25 -59.17
CA ASN A 2 27.68 40.51 -59.53
C ASN A 2 26.46 40.72 -58.63
N ASP A 3 25.95 41.95 -58.57
CA ASP A 3 24.84 42.36 -57.69
C ASP A 3 23.53 41.53 -57.86
N GLU A 4 23.41 40.74 -58.92
CA GLU A 4 22.32 39.76 -59.12
C GLU A 4 22.43 38.48 -58.27
N ASP A 5 23.62 38.11 -57.79
CA ASP A 5 23.84 36.90 -56.99
C ASP A 5 23.57 37.15 -55.49
N ILE A 6 23.71 38.38 -55.02
CA ILE A 6 23.40 38.79 -53.64
C ILE A 6 21.88 38.85 -53.41
N TYR A 7 21.10 39.22 -54.45
CA TYR A 7 19.64 39.31 -54.36
C TYR A 7 18.92 37.94 -54.34
N LYS A 8 19.58 36.86 -54.79
CA LYS A 8 19.05 35.49 -54.71
C LYS A 8 19.24 34.82 -53.35
N ILE A 9 20.26 35.23 -52.58
CA ILE A 9 20.51 34.71 -51.22
C ILE A 9 19.58 35.36 -50.18
N LEU A 10 19.20 36.63 -50.37
CA LEU A 10 18.24 37.32 -49.48
C LEU A 10 16.76 36.91 -49.66
N LYS A 11 16.40 36.18 -50.72
CA LYS A 11 15.03 35.65 -50.91
C LYS A 11 14.81 34.26 -50.32
N TRP A 12 15.85 33.56 -49.85
CA TRP A 12 15.71 32.26 -49.18
C TRP A 12 15.66 32.34 -47.65
N THR A 13 16.01 33.47 -47.03
CA THR A 13 15.88 33.68 -45.58
C THR A 13 14.54 34.32 -45.18
N ALA A 14 13.81 34.95 -46.11
CA ALA A 14 12.48 35.52 -45.85
C ALA A 14 11.31 34.52 -46.06
N GLY A 15 11.57 33.35 -46.68
CA GLY A 15 10.56 32.31 -46.94
C GLY A 15 10.39 31.26 -45.82
N ILE A 16 11.31 31.22 -44.85
CA ILE A 16 11.26 30.26 -43.71
C ILE A 16 10.65 30.91 -42.45
N VAL A 17 10.59 32.23 -42.38
CA VAL A 17 9.96 32.96 -41.25
C VAL A 17 8.43 33.10 -41.43
N LEU A 18 7.89 32.74 -42.60
CA LEU A 18 6.46 32.80 -42.92
C LEU A 18 5.78 31.41 -43.06
N LEU A 19 6.40 30.35 -42.53
CA LEU A 19 5.77 29.03 -42.37
C LEU A 19 5.60 28.61 -40.89
N PHE A 20 5.75 29.56 -39.95
CA PHE A 20 5.49 29.36 -38.51
C PHE A 20 4.29 30.16 -37.96
N PHE A 21 3.56 30.89 -38.82
CA PHE A 21 2.42 31.71 -38.42
C PHE A 21 1.09 31.36 -39.12
N PHE A 22 0.97 30.17 -39.71
CA PHE A 22 -0.24 29.76 -40.45
C PHE A 22 -0.75 28.35 -40.13
N ILE A 23 -0.62 27.90 -38.88
CA ILE A 23 -1.44 26.81 -38.33
C ILE A 23 -1.98 27.23 -36.95
N GLN A 24 -2.85 28.24 -36.98
CA GLN A 24 -3.75 28.63 -35.89
C GLN A 24 -5.18 28.63 -36.45
N TRP A 25 -5.61 27.55 -37.12
CA TRP A 25 -7.04 27.31 -37.40
C TRP A 25 -7.34 25.87 -37.83
N THR A 26 -6.98 24.90 -37.00
CA THR A 26 -7.69 23.61 -36.91
C THR A 26 -7.75 23.24 -35.43
N GLY A 27 -8.97 23.11 -34.91
CA GLY A 27 -9.22 22.80 -33.50
C GLY A 27 -8.83 21.36 -33.16
N ILE A 28 -7.53 21.13 -32.94
CA ILE A 28 -7.03 19.91 -32.29
C ILE A 28 -6.08 20.35 -31.19
N THR A 29 -6.65 20.71 -30.04
CA THR A 29 -5.91 20.75 -28.78
C THR A 29 -5.53 19.32 -28.40
N TYR A 30 -4.29 18.91 -28.67
CA TYR A 30 -3.66 17.87 -27.87
C TYR A 30 -3.42 18.48 -26.48
N ALA A 31 -4.41 18.33 -25.61
CA ALA A 31 -4.22 18.53 -24.18
C ALA A 31 -3.26 17.44 -23.69
N ASN A 32 -1.96 17.70 -23.77
CA ASN A 32 -1.04 17.16 -22.80
C ASN A 32 -1.33 17.93 -21.50
N GLU A 33 -2.34 17.44 -20.79
CA GLU A 33 -2.64 17.84 -19.43
C GLU A 33 -1.44 17.40 -18.60
N VAL A 34 -0.44 18.28 -18.49
CA VAL A 34 0.57 18.19 -17.46
C VAL A 34 -0.20 18.45 -16.17
N GLU A 35 -0.73 17.38 -15.57
CA GLU A 35 -1.29 17.41 -14.22
C GLU A 35 -0.19 18.02 -13.33
N GLU A 36 -0.34 19.30 -12.98
CA GLU A 36 0.52 19.93 -11.99
C GLU A 36 0.48 19.09 -10.71
N PRO A 37 1.61 18.87 -10.02
CA PRO A 37 1.60 18.11 -8.78
C PRO A 37 0.62 18.78 -7.82
N SER A 38 -0.50 18.09 -7.58
CA SER A 38 -1.62 18.60 -6.82
C SER A 38 -1.13 18.99 -5.42
N THR A 39 -1.07 20.30 -5.17
CA THR A 39 -1.05 20.81 -3.82
C THR A 39 -2.47 20.61 -3.30
N VAL A 40 -2.76 19.41 -2.78
CA VAL A 40 -4.03 19.16 -2.10
C VAL A 40 -4.08 20.10 -0.90
N LEU A 41 -4.91 21.14 -1.01
CA LEU A 41 -5.09 22.12 0.05
C LEU A 41 -5.68 21.42 1.27
N VAL A 42 -5.18 21.80 2.44
CA VAL A 42 -5.50 21.22 3.77
C VAL A 42 -7.01 21.19 4.06
N GLN A 43 -7.81 21.95 3.32
CA GLN A 43 -9.26 22.12 3.50
C GLN A 43 -10.10 20.89 3.14
N ASP A 44 -9.62 19.96 2.30
CA ASP A 44 -10.38 18.75 1.90
C ASP A 44 -10.15 17.55 2.83
N MET A 45 -9.24 17.70 3.78
CA MET A 45 -9.00 16.69 4.79
C MET A 45 -9.94 17.00 5.95
N ASN A 46 -10.73 16.01 6.41
CA ASN A 46 -11.60 16.09 7.59
C ASN A 46 -10.77 16.25 8.89
N ILE A 47 -9.99 17.32 8.95
CA ILE A 47 -9.04 17.70 9.99
C ILE A 47 -9.67 18.91 10.65
N ASP A 48 -9.92 18.78 11.94
CA ASP A 48 -10.22 19.92 12.80
C ASP A 48 -9.12 20.98 12.60
N PRO A 49 -9.44 22.24 12.22
CA PRO A 49 -8.46 23.31 12.02
C PRO A 49 -7.47 23.52 13.18
N GLY A 50 -7.75 22.99 14.38
CA GLY A 50 -6.84 22.96 15.52
C GLY A 50 -5.83 21.79 15.57
N ASP A 51 -5.88 20.82 14.65
CA ASP A 51 -5.08 19.58 14.70
C ASP A 51 -3.73 19.74 13.95
N TYR A 52 -2.86 20.59 14.50
CA TYR A 52 -1.46 20.80 14.06
C TYR A 52 -0.67 19.49 13.84
N LYS A 53 -1.10 18.39 14.45
CA LYS A 53 -0.48 17.08 14.33
C LYS A 53 -0.70 16.44 12.96
N GLY A 54 -1.77 16.79 12.25
CA GLY A 54 -1.96 16.39 10.84
C GLY A 54 -0.93 17.03 9.92
N ILE A 55 -0.68 18.34 10.10
CA ILE A 55 0.37 19.09 9.37
C ILE A 55 1.74 18.48 9.64
N GLU A 56 2.04 18.15 10.90
CA GLU A 56 3.29 17.51 11.27
C GLU A 56 3.45 16.12 10.64
N SER A 57 2.38 15.32 10.60
CA SER A 57 2.37 14.03 9.90
C SER A 57 2.71 14.19 8.42
N GLU A 58 2.11 15.17 7.74
CA GLU A 58 2.42 15.47 6.34
C GLU A 58 3.88 15.87 6.14
N ARG A 59 4.42 16.73 7.00
CA ARG A 59 5.83 17.14 6.96
C ARG A 59 6.77 15.94 7.11
N ILE A 60 6.47 15.04 8.05
CA ILE A 60 7.25 13.83 8.29
C ILE A 60 7.18 12.89 7.07
N TRP A 61 6.00 12.73 6.47
CA TRP A 61 5.84 11.97 5.24
C TRP A 61 6.72 12.51 4.11
N LEU A 62 6.63 13.80 3.80
CA LEU A 62 7.43 14.41 2.73
C LEU A 62 8.95 14.25 2.95
N ALA A 63 9.40 14.27 4.21
CA ALA A 63 10.80 14.08 4.55
C ALA A 63 11.26 12.61 4.47
N ARG A 64 10.38 11.65 4.79
CA ARG A 64 10.71 10.21 4.92
C ARG A 64 10.20 9.35 3.77
N MET A 65 9.45 9.91 2.82
CA MET A 65 8.86 9.19 1.69
C MET A 65 9.93 8.37 0.96
N PRO A 66 9.68 7.09 0.67
CA PRO A 66 10.60 6.26 -0.12
C PRO A 66 10.93 6.89 -1.48
N GLU A 67 12.19 6.79 -1.91
CA GLU A 67 12.68 7.36 -3.17
C GLU A 67 11.82 6.96 -4.39
N LYS A 68 11.32 5.73 -4.44
CA LYS A 68 10.49 5.22 -5.55
C LYS A 68 9.18 5.99 -5.79
N PHE A 69 8.78 6.83 -4.84
CA PHE A 69 7.58 7.66 -4.90
C PHE A 69 7.90 9.14 -5.12
N LYS A 70 9.15 9.57 -4.88
CA LYS A 70 9.54 10.96 -5.06
C LYS A 70 9.41 11.35 -6.53
N ASN A 71 8.95 12.58 -6.77
CA ASN A 71 8.73 13.15 -8.10
C ASN A 71 7.69 12.41 -8.98
N ARG A 72 6.92 11.48 -8.41
CA ARG A 72 5.80 10.84 -9.11
C ARG A 72 4.49 11.52 -8.72
N VAL A 73 3.62 11.69 -9.70
CA VAL A 73 2.28 12.26 -9.48
C VAL A 73 1.45 11.26 -8.66
N MET A 74 1.02 11.68 -7.48
CA MET A 74 0.07 10.97 -6.63
C MET A 74 -1.34 11.43 -6.98
N ARG A 75 -2.12 10.57 -7.63
CA ARG A 75 -3.48 10.92 -8.03
C ARG A 75 -4.42 10.84 -6.83
N PRO A 76 -5.15 11.93 -6.52
CA PRO A 76 -6.08 11.93 -5.40
C PRO A 76 -7.45 11.32 -5.78
N TYR A 77 -8.08 10.66 -4.80
CA TYR A 77 -9.50 10.28 -4.69
C TYR A 77 -10.18 9.32 -5.70
N GLY A 78 -11.26 8.69 -5.23
CA GLY A 78 -12.31 7.98 -5.98
C GLY A 78 -12.03 6.51 -6.35
N ARG A 79 -10.75 6.15 -6.56
CA ARG A 79 -10.39 4.78 -6.97
C ARG A 79 -9.90 3.90 -5.82
N ILE A 80 -9.37 4.48 -4.75
CA ILE A 80 -8.92 3.77 -3.55
C ILE A 80 -9.67 4.31 -2.32
N GLU A 81 -10.31 3.41 -1.58
CA GLU A 81 -10.96 3.68 -0.31
C GLU A 81 -10.08 3.11 0.82
N LEU A 82 -9.84 3.93 1.86
CA LEU A 82 -9.19 3.51 3.10
C LEU A 82 -10.15 3.75 4.26
N LYS A 83 -10.54 2.67 4.94
CA LYS A 83 -11.30 2.72 6.19
C LYS A 83 -10.36 2.50 7.36
N ALA A 84 -10.32 3.47 8.26
CA ALA A 84 -9.66 3.39 9.56
C ALA A 84 -10.51 4.16 10.59
N PRO A 85 -10.46 3.82 11.88
CA PRO A 85 -11.16 4.58 12.90
C PRO A 85 -10.50 5.95 13.09
N TYR A 86 -11.29 6.94 13.49
CA TYR A 86 -10.78 8.28 13.80
C TYR A 86 -9.90 8.30 15.05
N ALA A 87 -10.18 7.42 16.02
CA ALA A 87 -9.38 7.23 17.21
C ALA A 87 -9.22 5.73 17.51
N ALA A 88 -8.02 5.30 17.89
CA ALA A 88 -7.75 3.94 18.29
C ALA A 88 -8.18 3.71 19.75
N GLU A 89 -9.08 2.76 19.99
CA GLU A 89 -9.36 2.27 21.34
C GLU A 89 -8.15 1.54 21.92
N ASP A 90 -7.54 0.67 21.11
CA ASP A 90 -6.25 0.05 21.37
C ASP A 90 -5.31 0.30 20.18
N PRO A 91 -4.25 1.11 20.36
CA PRO A 91 -3.36 1.50 19.28
C PRO A 91 -2.44 0.33 18.84
N SER A 92 -2.37 -0.77 19.59
CA SER A 92 -1.64 -1.98 19.22
C SER A 92 -2.36 -2.86 18.20
N ILE A 93 -3.67 -2.63 18.00
CA ILE A 93 -4.55 -3.46 17.17
C ILE A 93 -5.61 -2.61 16.44
N VAL A 94 -5.15 -1.73 15.56
CA VAL A 94 -6.05 -0.90 14.75
C VAL A 94 -6.41 -1.62 13.47
N GLY A 95 -7.69 -1.97 13.31
CA GLY A 95 -8.21 -2.54 12.08
C GLY A 95 -8.30 -1.52 10.94
N ILE A 96 -7.77 -1.87 9.77
CA ILE A 96 -7.88 -1.07 8.55
C ILE A 96 -8.40 -1.91 7.39
N SER A 97 -9.09 -1.28 6.44
CA SER A 97 -9.54 -1.90 5.19
C SER A 97 -9.27 -0.99 4.02
N ILE A 98 -8.76 -1.57 2.95
CA ILE A 98 -8.41 -0.92 1.69
C ILE A 98 -9.24 -1.58 0.60
N LYS A 99 -9.93 -0.76 -0.19
CA LYS A 99 -10.68 -1.23 -1.35
C LYS A 99 -10.30 -0.45 -2.59
N SER A 100 -10.28 -1.13 -3.72
CA SER A 100 -10.03 -0.52 -5.02
C SER A 100 -11.28 -0.63 -5.89
N ALA A 101 -11.69 0.48 -6.50
CA ALA A 101 -12.69 0.54 -7.56
C ALA A 101 -12.09 0.31 -8.95
N ILE A 102 -10.80 -0.06 -9.03
CA ILE A 102 -10.13 -0.43 -10.28
C ILE A 102 -10.33 -1.93 -10.49
N GLU A 103 -11.02 -2.28 -11.58
CA GLU A 103 -11.21 -3.67 -12.00
C GLU A 103 -9.85 -4.36 -12.21
N GLN A 104 -9.76 -5.62 -11.79
CA GLN A 104 -8.55 -6.44 -11.96
C GLN A 104 -8.79 -7.50 -13.03
N GLY A 105 -7.71 -8.06 -13.59
CA GLY A 105 -7.76 -9.16 -14.55
C GLY A 105 -7.43 -8.76 -16.00
N SER A 106 -7.28 -7.46 -16.28
CA SER A 106 -6.90 -6.96 -17.60
C SER A 106 -5.40 -6.95 -17.85
N ASP A 107 -4.61 -7.00 -16.77
CA ASP A 107 -3.16 -6.76 -16.70
C ASP A 107 -2.68 -5.37 -17.18
N LYS A 108 -3.54 -4.55 -17.78
CA LYS A 108 -3.19 -3.24 -18.35
C LYS A 108 -3.32 -2.08 -17.36
N HIS A 109 -4.29 -2.16 -16.44
CA HIS A 109 -4.53 -1.15 -15.41
C HIS A 109 -4.70 -1.76 -14.02
N ASP A 110 -4.36 -3.03 -13.87
CA ASP A 110 -4.50 -3.78 -12.64
C ASP A 110 -3.62 -3.16 -11.54
N ILE A 111 -4.09 -3.19 -10.30
CA ILE A 111 -3.30 -2.75 -9.15
C ILE A 111 -2.32 -3.87 -8.84
N LYS A 112 -1.04 -3.62 -9.08
CA LYS A 112 0.04 -4.58 -8.83
C LYS A 112 0.57 -4.49 -7.42
N THR A 113 0.58 -3.30 -6.83
CA THR A 113 1.13 -3.11 -5.49
C THR A 113 0.24 -2.19 -4.66
N ILE A 114 -0.02 -2.57 -3.41
CA ILE A 114 -0.53 -1.68 -2.36
C ILE A 114 0.53 -1.57 -1.28
N SER A 115 1.02 -0.36 -1.03
CA SER A 115 1.95 -0.06 0.06
C SER A 115 1.23 0.73 1.15
N ILE A 116 1.41 0.32 2.41
CA ILE A 116 0.80 0.95 3.59
C ILE A 116 1.89 1.60 4.42
N PHE A 117 1.68 2.86 4.81
CA PHE A 117 2.58 3.63 5.64
C PHE A 117 1.85 4.25 6.83
N VAL A 118 2.59 4.45 7.91
CA VAL A 118 2.16 5.28 9.04
C VAL A 118 3.27 6.29 9.29
N ASP A 119 3.01 7.54 8.92
CA ASP A 119 4.04 8.60 8.82
C ASP A 119 4.93 8.70 10.06
N LYS A 120 4.28 8.61 11.23
CA LYS A 120 4.90 8.83 12.53
C LYS A 120 5.21 7.54 13.29
N ASN A 121 5.12 6.39 12.64
CA ASN A 121 5.71 5.18 13.20
C ASN A 121 7.24 5.22 13.07
N PRO A 122 7.96 4.58 14.02
CA PRO A 122 9.42 4.44 13.94
C PRO A 122 9.88 3.79 12.63
N GLU A 123 9.20 2.73 12.22
CA GLU A 123 9.25 2.20 10.85
C GLU A 123 8.06 2.73 10.06
N LEU A 124 8.36 3.44 8.97
CA LEU A 124 7.35 4.09 8.14
C LEU A 124 6.47 3.05 7.41
N MET A 125 7.10 2.02 6.84
CA MET A 125 6.42 0.99 6.04
C MET A 125 5.76 -0.04 6.95
N VAL A 126 4.45 -0.17 6.84
CA VAL A 126 3.70 -1.22 7.54
C VAL A 126 3.70 -2.51 6.74
N GLY A 127 3.51 -2.40 5.43
CA GLY A 127 3.60 -3.53 4.52
C GLY A 127 3.44 -3.13 3.07
N GLU A 128 3.90 -4.00 2.20
CA GLU A 128 3.83 -3.89 0.74
C GLU A 128 3.27 -5.19 0.19
N PHE A 129 2.14 -5.10 -0.52
CA PHE A 129 1.34 -6.23 -0.95
C PHE A 129 1.28 -6.23 -2.47
N HIS A 130 1.84 -7.26 -3.08
CA HIS A 130 1.90 -7.45 -4.52
C HIS A 130 0.84 -8.44 -4.98
N PHE A 131 -0.09 -7.96 -5.80
CA PHE A 131 -1.21 -8.74 -6.31
C PHE A 131 -0.90 -9.24 -7.72
N THR A 132 -1.43 -10.43 -8.03
CA THR A 132 -1.49 -10.94 -9.40
C THR A 132 -2.93 -10.86 -9.91
N THR A 133 -3.12 -11.14 -11.20
CA THR A 133 -4.47 -11.26 -11.79
C THR A 133 -5.33 -12.29 -11.07
N LEU A 134 -4.73 -13.34 -10.50
CA LEU A 134 -5.44 -14.36 -9.70
C LEU A 134 -6.02 -13.82 -8.39
N ALA A 135 -5.59 -12.66 -7.90
CA ALA A 135 -6.24 -12.04 -6.75
C ALA A 135 -7.70 -11.64 -7.07
N GLY A 136 -8.00 -11.30 -8.33
CA GLY A 136 -9.32 -10.88 -8.82
C GLY A 136 -9.84 -9.55 -8.28
N ARG A 137 -9.37 -9.12 -7.10
CA ARG A 137 -9.60 -7.80 -6.51
C ARG A 137 -8.37 -7.37 -5.73
N ALA A 138 -8.01 -6.10 -5.86
CA ALA A 138 -6.98 -5.47 -5.05
C ALA A 138 -7.62 -4.87 -3.79
N GLU A 139 -8.13 -5.74 -2.92
CA GLU A 139 -8.66 -5.38 -1.61
C GLU A 139 -7.82 -6.05 -0.51
N LEU A 140 -7.62 -5.34 0.59
CA LEU A 140 -6.86 -5.82 1.73
C LEU A 140 -7.48 -5.31 3.02
N ALA A 141 -7.62 -6.17 4.03
CA ALA A 141 -7.85 -5.72 5.40
C ALA A 141 -6.85 -6.36 6.34
N THR A 142 -6.37 -5.60 7.32
CA THR A 142 -5.38 -6.06 8.29
C THR A 142 -5.48 -5.27 9.59
N ARG A 143 -4.62 -5.58 10.56
CA ARG A 143 -4.52 -4.90 11.85
C ARG A 143 -3.10 -4.40 12.05
N ILE A 144 -2.97 -3.13 12.41
CA ILE A 144 -1.70 -2.42 12.48
C ILE A 144 -1.50 -1.77 13.85
N ARG A 145 -0.24 -1.52 14.20
CA ARG A 145 0.19 -0.77 15.37
C ARG A 145 0.42 0.69 14.98
N ILE A 146 -0.06 1.62 15.80
CA ILE A 146 0.11 3.06 15.57
C ILE A 146 0.72 3.72 16.79
N ASN A 147 1.93 4.25 16.64
CA ASN A 147 2.69 4.80 17.75
C ASN A 147 2.12 6.11 18.27
N GLU A 148 1.61 6.97 17.39
CA GLU A 148 1.09 8.28 17.75
C GLU A 148 0.13 8.81 16.69
N ASN A 149 -0.58 9.91 17.00
CA ASN A 149 -1.43 10.61 16.04
C ASN A 149 -0.68 10.84 14.72
N SER A 150 -1.23 10.32 13.63
CA SER A 150 -0.58 10.23 12.32
C SER A 150 -1.62 10.06 11.23
N PHE A 151 -1.24 10.31 9.98
CA PHE A 151 -1.90 9.68 8.86
C PHE A 151 -1.48 8.22 8.73
N ILE A 152 -2.45 7.38 8.40
CA ILE A 152 -2.25 6.12 7.69
C ILE A 152 -2.34 6.45 6.21
N ARG A 153 -1.32 6.09 5.43
CA ARG A 153 -1.28 6.32 3.99
C ARG A 153 -1.28 5.00 3.25
N VAL A 154 -1.98 4.99 2.13
CA VAL A 154 -2.04 3.88 1.20
C VAL A 154 -1.67 4.43 -0.16
N ILE A 155 -0.68 3.78 -0.78
CA ILE A 155 -0.28 4.06 -2.15
C ILE A 155 -0.53 2.81 -2.97
N ALA A 156 -1.39 2.93 -3.97
CA ALA A 156 -1.66 1.85 -4.90
C ALA A 156 -0.99 2.15 -6.25
N GLU A 157 -0.25 1.18 -6.77
CA GLU A 157 0.47 1.26 -8.03
C GLU A 157 -0.13 0.29 -9.04
N THR A 158 -0.53 0.82 -10.20
CA THR A 158 -1.07 0.03 -11.32
C THR A 158 0.04 -0.53 -12.21
N SER A 159 -0.29 -1.50 -13.07
CA SER A 159 0.65 -2.08 -14.04
C SER A 159 1.17 -1.10 -15.08
N ASP A 160 0.42 -0.03 -15.38
CA ASP A 160 0.88 1.10 -16.20
C ASP A 160 1.67 2.17 -15.41
N GLY A 161 2.01 1.90 -14.15
CA GLY A 161 2.86 2.76 -13.33
C GLY A 161 2.18 4.02 -12.79
N LYS A 162 0.85 4.10 -12.80
CA LYS A 162 0.13 5.19 -12.14
C LYS A 162 0.07 4.94 -10.63
N LEU A 163 0.20 6.02 -9.87
CA LEU A 163 0.05 6.01 -8.42
C LEU A 163 -1.25 6.68 -8.00
N TYR A 164 -1.93 6.06 -7.06
CA TYR A 164 -3.09 6.59 -6.37
C TYR A 164 -2.78 6.64 -4.87
N GLU A 165 -2.99 7.79 -4.24
CA GLU A 165 -2.81 7.95 -2.81
C GLU A 165 -4.17 8.11 -2.13
N GLN A 166 -4.32 7.44 -0.99
CA GLN A 166 -5.39 7.69 -0.04
C GLN A 166 -4.81 7.75 1.37
N LYS A 167 -5.32 8.65 2.21
CA LYS A 167 -4.88 8.78 3.60
C LYS A 167 -6.04 8.97 4.56
N SER A 168 -5.87 8.46 5.77
CA SER A 168 -6.83 8.61 6.86
C SER A 168 -6.09 9.05 8.11
N TYR A 169 -6.55 10.13 8.73
CA TYR A 169 -5.99 10.59 10.00
C TYR A 169 -6.54 9.75 11.15
N ILE A 170 -5.68 9.44 12.13
CA ILE A 170 -6.06 8.68 13.32
C ILE A 170 -5.40 9.25 14.57
N ARG A 171 -6.16 9.28 15.66
CA ARG A 171 -5.68 9.60 17.02
C ARG A 171 -5.30 8.30 17.74
N ALA A 172 -4.04 8.18 18.12
CA ALA A 172 -3.48 6.99 18.77
C ALA A 172 -2.26 7.37 19.62
N ARG A 173 -1.89 6.53 20.59
CA ARG A 173 -0.70 6.78 21.42
C ARG A 173 -0.11 5.51 22.00
N GLY A 174 1.18 5.29 21.79
CA GLY A 174 2.03 4.39 22.56
C GLY A 174 2.02 2.92 22.14
N ALA A 175 1.47 2.53 20.97
CA ALA A 175 1.41 1.11 20.58
C ALA A 175 2.76 0.37 20.54
N CYS A 176 3.81 1.09 20.14
CA CYS A 176 5.14 0.54 19.97
C CYS A 176 5.88 0.32 21.30
N SER A 177 5.41 0.98 22.37
CA SER A 177 5.94 0.93 23.74
C SER A 177 4.90 0.40 24.75
N ALA A 178 3.79 -0.16 24.27
CA ALA A 178 2.77 -0.77 25.09
C ALA A 178 3.19 -2.20 25.47
N PRO A 179 3.05 -2.62 26.75
CA PRO A 179 3.46 -3.95 27.18
C PRO A 179 2.77 -5.03 26.34
N PRO A 180 3.39 -6.22 26.20
CA PRO A 180 2.78 -7.31 25.44
C PRO A 180 1.37 -7.65 25.95
N PRO A 181 0.43 -7.96 25.04
CA PRO A 181 -0.94 -8.30 25.41
C PRO A 181 -1.00 -9.65 26.15
N ALA A 182 -2.13 -9.91 26.82
CA ALA A 182 -2.30 -11.09 27.67
C ALA A 182 -2.02 -12.45 26.99
N ASN A 183 -2.28 -12.56 25.69
CA ASN A 183 -2.08 -13.78 24.91
C ASN A 183 -0.68 -13.92 24.28
N PHE A 184 0.28 -13.06 24.66
CA PHE A 184 1.64 -13.07 24.11
C PHE A 184 2.37 -14.43 24.26
N GLU A 185 2.29 -15.04 25.45
CA GLU A 185 2.89 -16.35 25.72
C GLU A 185 2.29 -17.47 24.86
N GLU A 186 0.98 -17.39 24.58
CA GLU A 186 0.31 -18.33 23.68
C GLU A 186 0.80 -18.17 22.24
N SER A 187 0.94 -16.93 21.76
CA SER A 187 1.49 -16.64 20.43
C SER A 187 2.92 -17.16 20.26
N ILE A 188 3.74 -17.13 21.32
CA ILE A 188 5.09 -17.72 21.29
C ILE A 188 5.02 -19.25 21.18
N LYS A 189 4.18 -19.90 21.99
CA LYS A 189 4.02 -21.37 22.02
C LYS A 189 3.45 -21.91 20.72
N GLN A 190 2.55 -21.16 20.09
CA GLN A 190 1.86 -21.56 18.87
C GLN A 190 2.44 -20.91 17.61
N LYS A 191 3.65 -20.32 17.66
CA LYS A 191 4.23 -19.59 16.53
C LYS A 191 4.13 -20.40 15.23
N GLY A 192 3.77 -19.74 14.14
CA GLY A 192 3.65 -20.36 12.83
C GLY A 192 2.37 -21.14 12.58
N LYS A 193 1.56 -21.44 13.62
CA LYS A 193 0.22 -21.99 13.39
C LYS A 193 -0.61 -20.98 12.63
N MET A 194 -1.20 -21.42 11.51
CA MET A 194 -2.05 -20.59 10.68
C MET A 194 -3.51 -21.03 10.82
N LYS A 195 -4.41 -20.06 10.79
CA LYS A 195 -5.84 -20.28 10.61
C LYS A 195 -6.24 -19.62 9.31
N VAL A 196 -6.64 -20.44 8.35
CA VAL A 196 -7.13 -20.00 7.04
C VAL A 196 -8.62 -20.26 7.00
N LYS A 197 -9.38 -19.31 6.48
CA LYS A 197 -10.80 -19.46 6.19
C LYS A 197 -11.07 -18.89 4.81
N VAL A 198 -11.49 -19.74 3.89
CA VAL A 198 -12.13 -19.30 2.65
C VAL A 198 -13.60 -19.09 2.98
N TYR A 199 -14.09 -17.85 2.86
CA TYR A 199 -15.47 -17.54 3.18
C TYR A 199 -16.36 -18.09 2.06
N SER A 200 -17.21 -19.05 2.42
CA SER A 200 -18.19 -19.69 1.54
C SER A 200 -19.21 -18.67 1.01
N GLY A 201 -19.32 -18.56 -0.31
CA GLY A 201 -20.21 -17.62 -0.99
C GLY A 201 -19.73 -17.13 -2.35
N GLY A 202 -18.54 -17.55 -2.80
CA GLY A 202 -18.10 -17.34 -4.19
C GLY A 202 -18.21 -18.62 -4.99
N GLU A 203 -18.44 -18.48 -6.29
CA GLU A 203 -18.36 -19.56 -7.26
C GLU A 203 -16.93 -19.71 -7.80
N TYR A 204 -16.67 -20.78 -8.54
CA TYR A 204 -15.46 -20.84 -9.36
C TYR A 204 -15.47 -19.70 -10.38
N ASN A 205 -14.29 -19.16 -10.66
CA ASN A 205 -14.08 -18.01 -11.55
C ASN A 205 -14.58 -16.67 -10.99
N GLU A 206 -14.97 -16.61 -9.71
CA GLU A 206 -15.28 -15.37 -9.01
C GLU A 206 -14.29 -15.06 -7.88
N PRO A 207 -14.09 -13.78 -7.51
CA PRO A 207 -13.27 -13.41 -6.36
C PRO A 207 -13.85 -13.92 -5.04
N ASN A 208 -13.13 -14.82 -4.38
CA ASN A 208 -13.45 -15.41 -3.09
C ASN A 208 -12.62 -14.77 -1.97
N LEU A 209 -13.27 -14.40 -0.86
CA LEU A 209 -12.61 -13.79 0.30
C LEU A 209 -11.88 -14.85 1.13
N VAL A 210 -10.61 -14.58 1.43
CA VAL A 210 -9.79 -15.37 2.35
C VAL A 210 -9.50 -14.57 3.59
N GLY A 211 -9.68 -15.18 4.76
CA GLY A 211 -9.11 -14.73 6.02
C GLY A 211 -7.91 -15.59 6.39
N LEU A 212 -6.76 -14.95 6.60
CA LEU A 212 -5.54 -15.56 7.09
C LEU A 212 -5.20 -14.97 8.46
N GLN A 213 -4.91 -15.83 9.43
CA GLN A 213 -4.30 -15.43 10.69
C GLN A 213 -3.06 -16.30 10.95
N ILE A 214 -1.95 -15.67 11.31
CA ILE A 214 -0.68 -16.34 11.62
C ILE A 214 -0.36 -16.09 13.08
N LYS A 215 -0.19 -17.13 13.89
CA LYS A 215 0.27 -16.98 15.28
C LYS A 215 1.72 -16.50 15.30
N HIS A 216 1.95 -15.31 15.85
CA HIS A 216 3.30 -14.73 15.95
C HIS A 216 3.34 -13.58 16.98
N PRO A 217 4.39 -13.49 17.85
CA PRO A 217 4.47 -12.48 18.90
C PRO A 217 4.66 -11.03 18.42
N GLN A 218 5.19 -10.82 17.21
CA GLN A 218 5.40 -9.49 16.59
C GLN A 218 6.08 -8.50 17.55
N ILE A 219 7.29 -8.84 17.97
CA ILE A 219 8.11 -8.03 18.86
C ILE A 219 8.74 -6.89 18.04
N THR A 220 8.49 -5.66 18.45
CA THR A 220 8.98 -4.46 17.74
C THR A 220 10.44 -4.13 18.03
N GLY A 221 10.98 -4.66 19.14
CA GLY A 221 12.33 -4.37 19.61
C GLY A 221 12.53 -2.95 20.16
N MET A 222 11.45 -2.29 20.60
CA MET A 222 11.48 -0.94 21.15
C MET A 222 11.22 -0.86 22.66
N GLN A 223 10.91 -2.00 23.27
CA GLN A 223 10.56 -2.07 24.69
C GLN A 223 10.89 -3.43 25.28
N PRO A 224 11.10 -3.50 26.60
CA PRO A 224 11.19 -4.77 27.31
C PRO A 224 9.90 -5.58 27.20
N ILE A 225 10.02 -6.91 27.10
CA ILE A 225 8.86 -7.83 27.08
C ILE A 225 8.15 -7.83 28.45
N ARG A 226 8.90 -7.66 29.53
CA ARG A 226 8.38 -7.68 30.89
C ARG A 226 8.42 -6.27 31.47
N ILE A 227 7.32 -5.87 32.11
CA ILE A 227 7.24 -4.59 32.82
C ILE A 227 8.38 -4.54 33.86
N GLY A 228 9.17 -3.47 33.85
CA GLY A 228 10.32 -3.29 34.73
C GLY A 228 11.59 -4.05 34.31
N GLY A 229 11.57 -4.79 33.19
CA GLY A 229 12.77 -5.41 32.62
C GLY A 229 13.70 -4.38 31.99
N LEU A 230 15.01 -4.62 32.02
CA LEU A 230 16.02 -3.75 31.40
C LEU A 230 16.38 -4.16 29.96
N GLY A 231 16.11 -5.42 29.59
CA GLY A 231 16.46 -5.97 28.28
C GLY A 231 15.43 -5.66 27.21
N ILE A 232 15.82 -4.90 26.18
CA ILE A 232 15.04 -4.72 24.96
C ILE A 232 15.48 -5.79 23.95
N PRO A 233 14.63 -6.77 23.59
CA PRO A 233 14.98 -7.78 22.60
C PRO A 233 15.12 -7.17 21.19
N PRO A 234 15.81 -7.83 20.26
CA PRO A 234 15.77 -7.43 18.86
C PRO A 234 14.36 -7.60 18.27
N ALA A 235 14.06 -6.86 17.21
CA ALA A 235 12.79 -6.98 16.50
C ALA A 235 12.58 -8.42 15.97
N TYR A 236 11.40 -8.97 16.22
CA TYR A 236 11.04 -10.34 15.85
C TYR A 236 9.60 -10.40 15.34
N TYR A 237 9.46 -10.39 14.01
CA TYR A 237 8.18 -10.30 13.32
C TYR A 237 8.21 -11.13 12.02
N ILE A 238 7.03 -11.50 11.52
CA ILE A 238 6.80 -12.00 10.16
C ILE A 238 7.19 -10.88 9.19
N ASP A 239 8.23 -11.09 8.39
CA ASP A 239 8.75 -10.09 7.46
C ASP A 239 8.18 -10.24 6.05
N SER A 240 7.61 -11.42 5.74
CA SER A 240 7.05 -11.72 4.44
C SER A 240 6.10 -12.90 4.49
N PHE A 241 5.16 -12.92 3.56
CA PHE A 241 4.42 -14.13 3.23
C PHE A 241 4.04 -14.16 1.76
N ARG A 242 3.82 -15.35 1.22
CA ARG A 242 3.26 -15.55 -0.11
C ARG A 242 2.11 -16.53 -0.06
N VAL A 243 1.17 -16.33 -0.97
CA VAL A 243 0.00 -17.17 -1.16
C VAL A 243 0.02 -17.66 -2.60
N THR A 244 -0.02 -18.98 -2.79
CA THR A 244 -0.13 -19.61 -4.09
C THR A 244 -1.37 -20.49 -4.16
N TYR A 245 -1.96 -20.62 -5.34
CA TYR A 245 -3.08 -21.49 -5.60
C TYR A 245 -2.70 -22.42 -6.74
N ASN A 246 -2.69 -23.73 -6.49
CA ASN A 246 -2.20 -24.75 -7.42
C ASN A 246 -0.79 -24.44 -8.00
N GLY A 247 0.06 -23.80 -7.20
CA GLY A 247 1.43 -23.41 -7.60
C GLY A 247 1.53 -22.02 -8.25
N GLU A 248 0.43 -21.41 -8.68
CA GLU A 248 0.43 -20.06 -9.25
C GLU A 248 0.35 -18.99 -8.14
N LEU A 249 1.10 -17.88 -8.30
CA LEU A 249 1.14 -16.82 -7.30
C LEU A 249 -0.16 -16.01 -7.28
N VAL A 250 -0.73 -15.82 -6.10
CA VAL A 250 -1.93 -14.99 -5.86
C VAL A 250 -1.52 -13.64 -5.27
N LEU A 251 -0.76 -13.69 -4.18
CA LEU A 251 -0.38 -12.53 -3.37
C LEU A 251 1.01 -12.76 -2.78
N LYS A 252 1.85 -11.74 -2.82
CA LYS A 252 3.12 -11.71 -2.08
C LYS A 252 3.14 -10.47 -1.21
N ALA A 253 3.49 -10.60 0.05
CA ALA A 253 3.59 -9.48 0.97
C ALA A 253 4.99 -9.40 1.57
N LYS A 254 5.47 -8.16 1.74
CA LYS A 254 6.50 -7.79 2.70
C LYS A 254 5.83 -7.03 3.83
N THR A 255 6.23 -7.29 5.06
CA THR A 255 5.61 -6.70 6.26
C THR A 255 6.66 -6.16 7.19
N GLY A 256 6.32 -5.09 7.90
CA GLY A 256 7.12 -4.51 8.96
C GLY A 256 6.64 -4.91 10.36
N PHE A 257 7.34 -4.45 11.39
CA PHE A 257 6.92 -4.66 12.78
C PHE A 257 5.68 -3.84 13.17
N SER A 258 5.22 -2.95 12.29
CA SER A 258 3.97 -2.21 12.48
C SER A 258 2.73 -3.07 12.24
N ILE A 259 2.85 -4.32 11.83
CA ILE A 259 1.74 -5.27 11.86
C ILE A 259 1.46 -5.72 13.31
N SER A 260 0.17 -5.83 13.67
CA SER A 260 -0.23 -6.26 15.01
C SER A 260 0.14 -7.71 15.31
N MET A 261 0.28 -8.03 16.60
CA MET A 261 0.45 -9.41 17.07
C MET A 261 -0.62 -10.34 16.51
N ASP A 262 -0.23 -11.59 16.27
CA ASP A 262 -1.01 -12.57 15.50
C ASP A 262 -1.50 -11.96 14.16
N PRO A 263 -0.58 -11.66 13.22
CA PRO A 263 -0.91 -11.00 11.96
C PRO A 263 -2.15 -11.59 11.30
N ALA A 264 -3.10 -10.72 10.94
CA ALA A 264 -4.32 -11.12 10.27
C ALA A 264 -4.49 -10.33 8.98
N PHE A 265 -4.84 -11.03 7.91
CA PHE A 265 -5.03 -10.48 6.58
C PHE A 265 -6.33 -11.00 6.00
N ARG A 266 -7.04 -10.12 5.29
CA ARG A 266 -8.13 -10.50 4.41
C ARG A 266 -7.84 -10.01 3.01
N PHE A 267 -7.95 -10.89 2.04
CA PHE A 267 -7.66 -10.62 0.62
C PHE A 267 -8.53 -11.54 -0.24
N TYR A 268 -8.54 -11.31 -1.55
CA TYR A 268 -9.30 -12.11 -2.50
C TYR A 268 -8.39 -12.98 -3.37
N PHE A 269 -8.98 -14.04 -3.92
CA PHE A 269 -8.42 -14.80 -5.02
C PHE A 269 -9.52 -15.44 -5.87
N VAL A 270 -9.21 -15.82 -7.10
CA VAL A 270 -10.16 -16.42 -8.06
C VAL A 270 -9.80 -17.89 -8.27
N PRO A 271 -10.45 -18.84 -7.57
CA PRO A 271 -10.26 -20.26 -7.81
C PRO A 271 -10.93 -20.68 -9.12
N LYS A 272 -10.22 -21.44 -9.96
CA LYS A 272 -10.76 -21.98 -11.23
C LYS A 272 -11.36 -23.38 -11.08
N SER A 273 -10.92 -24.12 -10.07
CA SER A 273 -11.34 -25.52 -9.81
C SER A 273 -11.16 -25.89 -8.34
N ALA A 274 -11.45 -27.13 -7.96
CA ALA A 274 -10.94 -27.65 -6.70
C ALA A 274 -9.40 -27.60 -6.71
N GLY A 275 -8.78 -27.28 -5.57
CA GLY A 275 -7.34 -27.09 -5.50
C GLY A 275 -6.81 -26.83 -4.10
N VAL A 276 -5.54 -26.42 -4.02
CA VAL A 276 -4.87 -26.14 -2.76
C VAL A 276 -4.39 -24.69 -2.76
N LEU A 277 -4.81 -23.95 -1.73
CA LEU A 277 -4.27 -22.64 -1.39
C LEU A 277 -3.14 -22.82 -0.37
N LYS A 278 -1.91 -22.52 -0.79
CA LYS A 278 -0.71 -22.66 0.02
C LYS A 278 -0.24 -21.30 0.50
N ILE A 279 0.04 -21.20 1.79
CA ILE A 279 0.60 -20.02 2.44
C ILE A 279 2.00 -20.40 2.94
N GLU A 280 2.98 -19.55 2.63
CA GLU A 280 4.34 -19.64 3.17
C GLU A 280 4.70 -18.29 3.77
N ALA A 281 5.07 -18.26 5.05
CA ALA A 281 5.47 -17.04 5.76
C ALA A 281 6.86 -17.20 6.38
N THR A 282 7.61 -16.11 6.41
CA THR A 282 8.96 -16.06 6.98
C THR A 282 9.02 -15.00 8.08
N ASP A 283 9.82 -15.25 9.11
CA ASP A 283 10.11 -14.26 10.15
C ASP A 283 11.53 -13.71 10.04
N THR A 284 11.81 -12.62 10.77
CA THR A 284 13.14 -11.96 10.77
C THR A 284 14.27 -12.83 11.34
N LYS A 285 13.98 -14.02 11.87
CA LYS A 285 14.99 -15.02 12.29
C LYS A 285 15.21 -16.12 11.24
N GLY A 286 14.56 -16.01 10.09
CA GLY A 286 14.65 -16.97 8.99
C GLY A 286 13.81 -18.23 9.19
N ASN A 287 12.91 -18.28 10.18
CA ASN A 287 12.00 -19.42 10.29
C ASN A 287 10.95 -19.35 9.18
N ILE A 288 10.64 -20.50 8.59
CA ILE A 288 9.63 -20.63 7.54
C ILE A 288 8.44 -21.42 8.09
N TYR A 289 7.24 -20.89 7.89
CA TYR A 289 5.97 -21.51 8.28
C TYR A 289 5.14 -21.76 7.03
N THR A 290 4.54 -22.95 6.92
CA THR A 290 3.71 -23.32 5.78
C THR A 290 2.35 -23.81 6.24
N HIS A 291 1.32 -23.52 5.44
CA HIS A 291 -0.03 -24.04 5.61
C HIS A 291 -0.63 -24.32 4.24
N GLU A 292 -1.38 -25.41 4.13
CA GLU A 292 -2.11 -25.77 2.92
C GLU A 292 -3.59 -25.92 3.26
N GLU A 293 -4.43 -25.16 2.57
CA GLU A 293 -5.87 -25.16 2.73
C GLU A 293 -6.51 -25.74 1.47
N LYS A 294 -7.34 -26.76 1.62
CA LYS A 294 -8.10 -27.32 0.50
C LYS A 294 -9.23 -26.38 0.14
N VAL A 295 -9.32 -26.03 -1.14
CA VAL A 295 -10.39 -25.19 -1.69
C VAL A 295 -11.31 -26.07 -2.52
N SER A 296 -12.53 -26.26 -2.03
CA SER A 296 -13.66 -26.86 -2.76
C SER A 296 -14.88 -25.99 -2.45
N LEU A 297 -15.49 -25.42 -3.49
CA LEU A 297 -16.64 -24.52 -3.40
C LEU A 297 -17.93 -25.29 -3.70
#